data_AF-A0A1W9L7Z5-F1
#
_entry.id   AF-A0A1W9L7Z5-F1
#
_cell.length_a   1.000
_cell.length_b   1.000
_cell.length_c   1.000
_cell.angle_alpha   90.00
_cell.angle_beta   90.00
_cell.angle_gamma   90.00
#
_symmetry.space_group_name_H-M   'P 1'
#
loop_
_entity.id
_entity.type
_entity.pdbx_description
1 polymer ?
#
loop_
_entity_poly.entity_id
_entity_poly.type
_entity_poly.pdbx_seq_one_letter_code
_entity_poly.pdbx_strand_id
1 'polypeptide(L)'
;MDRSLDGVAVHRSLSARARRPARDRRGREEHPSPGAPRIRLHDPPGGVPARRLPDVRRAVQRPHIARHGLRPGLRRIRFALVRQISRAQRGGREDEGPARGPPFLFWIHYFDTHAPYFARQPWISRYSTNRPEQEAWAAMPMRDLRNRVIEIQRDPAAPQALRDLYDSEINFCDRNIRDLFDALPLGGHTIVVITADHGEEFTDHGGVGHGDTLYEEAVHVPLIIAMPPGIEIRKSVEQPVSNKELLATLIEAVGLEQTADIKGDSLWPLMTGRTKPSEPVYLELDRGSDWKGLRLDRWKFIVKGKRGKPALFDLAADPGETRSLAKRQPNVAAGFLTRLEKWMGRHPVFAAPLSSQSLNDRQQESLRSLGYTR
;
A
#
# COMPACT_ATOMS: atom_id res chain seq x y z
N MET A 1 35.70 32.89 -21.05
CA MET A 1 36.25 32.52 -22.36
C MET A 1 35.96 31.03 -22.52
N ASP A 2 35.37 30.48 -23.57
CA ASP A 2 34.57 30.97 -24.70
C ASP A 2 34.04 29.67 -25.36
N ARG A 3 32.72 29.61 -25.66
CA ARG A 3 32.00 28.84 -26.72
C ARG A 3 32.31 27.34 -26.96
N SER A 4 31.45 26.45 -27.45
CA SER A 4 30.16 26.45 -28.20
C SER A 4 29.64 24.98 -28.14
N LEU A 5 28.36 24.70 -27.86
CA LEU A 5 27.25 24.48 -28.82
C LEU A 5 27.53 23.49 -29.96
N ASP A 6 26.80 22.35 -29.93
CA ASP A 6 26.06 21.66 -31.00
C ASP A 6 25.44 20.38 -30.38
N GLY A 7 24.17 19.99 -30.46
CA GLY A 7 23.08 20.41 -31.34
C GLY A 7 22.70 19.31 -32.33
N VAL A 8 22.08 18.19 -31.90
CA VAL A 8 21.28 17.33 -32.82
C VAL A 8 20.08 16.73 -32.10
N ALA A 9 18.90 17.24 -32.46
CA ALA A 9 17.60 16.62 -32.25
C ALA A 9 17.34 15.58 -33.35
N VAL A 10 16.76 14.44 -33.01
CA VAL A 10 16.15 13.53 -34.00
C VAL A 10 14.70 13.28 -33.63
N HIS A 11 13.83 14.03 -34.30
CA HIS A 11 12.43 13.71 -34.53
C HIS A 11 12.31 12.33 -35.21
N ARG A 12 11.46 11.44 -34.68
CA ARG A 12 10.82 10.39 -35.50
C ARG A 12 9.32 10.56 -35.43
N SER A 13 8.81 11.14 -36.51
CA SER A 13 7.42 11.14 -36.95
C SER A 13 6.92 9.71 -37.19
N LEU A 14 5.85 9.31 -36.52
CA LEU A 14 5.02 8.18 -36.95
C LEU A 14 3.80 8.75 -37.67
N SER A 15 3.88 8.75 -39.00
CA SER A 15 2.77 9.07 -39.88
C SER A 15 1.69 8.00 -39.77
N ALA A 16 0.52 8.38 -39.27
CA ALA A 16 -0.70 7.60 -39.37
C ALA A 16 -1.12 7.47 -40.84
N ARG A 17 -1.00 6.26 -41.41
CA ARG A 17 -1.66 5.92 -42.67
C ARG A 17 -3.10 5.53 -42.37
N ALA A 18 -4.02 6.43 -42.73
CA ALA A 18 -5.45 6.17 -42.77
C ALA A 18 -5.75 4.98 -43.70
N ARG A 19 -6.28 3.88 -43.14
CA ARG A 19 -6.89 2.80 -43.92
C ARG A 19 -8.35 3.18 -44.18
N ARG A 20 -8.68 3.35 -45.47
CA ARG A 20 -10.05 3.51 -45.95
C ARG A 20 -10.86 2.21 -45.72
N PRO A 21 -12.16 2.28 -45.41
CA PRO A 21 -13.00 1.10 -45.25
C PRO A 21 -13.31 0.46 -46.61
N ALA A 22 -13.23 -0.87 -46.65
CA ALA A 22 -13.69 -1.67 -47.79
C ALA A 22 -15.23 -1.64 -47.86
N ARG A 23 -15.77 -1.30 -49.03
CA ARG A 23 -17.19 -1.42 -49.36
C ARG A 23 -17.48 -2.84 -49.88
N ASP A 24 -18.56 -3.42 -49.39
CA ASP A 24 -19.13 -4.67 -49.91
C ASP A 24 -19.83 -4.43 -51.26
N ARG A 25 -19.69 -5.40 -52.17
CA ARG A 25 -20.38 -5.50 -53.44
C ARG A 25 -21.73 -6.16 -53.21
N ARG A 26 -22.73 -5.37 -52.84
CA ARG A 26 -24.16 -5.55 -53.17
C ARG A 26 -24.98 -4.46 -52.49
N GLY A 27 -25.13 -3.32 -53.18
CA GLY A 27 -26.10 -2.31 -52.76
C GLY A 27 -27.51 -2.89 -52.78
N ARG A 28 -28.19 -2.87 -51.63
CA ARG A 28 -29.65 -2.94 -51.47
C ARG A 28 -30.02 -2.44 -50.07
N GLU A 29 -30.94 -1.47 -50.05
CA GLU A 29 -31.70 -1.03 -48.88
C GLU A 29 -32.81 -2.04 -48.60
N GLU A 30 -33.02 -2.46 -47.34
CA GLU A 30 -34.30 -2.99 -46.86
C GLU A 30 -34.51 -2.66 -45.37
N HIS A 31 -35.60 -1.92 -45.07
CA HIS A 31 -36.32 -1.93 -43.79
C HIS A 31 -37.53 -2.87 -43.94
N PRO A 32 -37.92 -3.60 -42.88
CA PRO A 32 -39.19 -3.26 -42.22
C PRO A 32 -39.18 -3.42 -40.68
N SER A 33 -39.97 -2.58 -40.00
CA SER A 33 -40.41 -2.68 -38.59
C SER A 33 -41.57 -3.68 -38.42
N PRO A 34 -42.22 -3.83 -37.23
CA PRO A 34 -41.76 -3.90 -35.83
C PRO A 34 -42.28 -5.18 -35.11
N GLY A 35 -41.68 -5.55 -33.97
CA GLY A 35 -42.21 -6.61 -33.11
C GLY A 35 -41.74 -6.47 -31.66
N ALA A 36 -42.54 -5.81 -30.83
CA ALA A 36 -42.39 -5.82 -29.38
C ALA A 36 -43.11 -7.04 -28.77
N PRO A 37 -42.72 -7.44 -27.55
CA PRO A 37 -43.72 -7.46 -26.49
C PRO A 37 -43.28 -6.63 -25.28
N ARG A 38 -44.17 -5.72 -24.88
CA ARG A 38 -44.16 -5.00 -23.62
C ARG A 38 -44.42 -5.99 -22.47
N ILE A 39 -43.50 -6.09 -21.52
CA ILE A 39 -43.76 -6.73 -20.23
C ILE A 39 -44.47 -5.69 -19.35
N ARG A 40 -45.72 -5.99 -18.97
CA ARG A 40 -46.45 -5.30 -17.90
C ARG A 40 -45.88 -5.77 -16.56
N LEU A 41 -45.36 -4.85 -15.76
CA LEU A 41 -45.12 -5.12 -14.34
C LEU A 41 -46.40 -4.80 -13.58
N HIS A 42 -46.86 -5.80 -12.83
CA HIS A 42 -47.98 -5.71 -11.88
C HIS A 42 -47.61 -4.81 -10.70
N ASP A 43 -48.57 -3.98 -10.26
CA ASP A 43 -48.54 -3.31 -8.97
C ASP A 43 -48.56 -4.32 -7.81
N PRO A 44 -47.74 -4.16 -6.76
CA PRO A 44 -47.92 -4.87 -5.51
C PRO A 44 -48.92 -4.15 -4.58
N PRO A 45 -49.82 -4.89 -3.90
CA PRO A 45 -50.67 -4.31 -2.87
C PRO A 45 -49.94 -4.25 -1.53
N GLY A 46 -50.27 -3.24 -0.71
CA GLY A 46 -50.02 -3.27 0.74
C GLY A 46 -49.05 -2.21 1.24
N GLY A 47 -49.62 -1.13 1.80
CA GLY A 47 -48.88 -0.09 2.48
C GLY A 47 -48.38 -0.51 3.86
N VAL A 48 -47.25 0.10 4.26
CA VAL A 48 -46.77 0.19 5.64
C VAL A 48 -46.22 1.62 5.85
N PRO A 49 -46.47 2.30 6.99
CA PRO A 49 -46.37 3.75 7.09
C PRO A 49 -44.93 4.27 7.28
N ALA A 50 -44.71 5.48 6.78
CA ALA A 50 -43.49 6.26 6.89
C ALA A 50 -43.11 6.55 8.35
N ARG A 51 -41.88 6.19 8.75
CA ARG A 51 -41.27 6.64 10.02
C ARG A 51 -40.61 8.00 9.83
N ARG A 52 -41.04 8.97 10.65
CA ARG A 52 -40.49 10.33 10.77
C ARG A 52 -39.04 10.27 11.28
N LEU A 53 -38.15 10.99 10.60
CA LEU A 53 -36.82 11.33 11.11
C LEU A 53 -36.94 12.51 12.10
N PRO A 54 -36.26 12.49 13.26
CA PRO A 54 -36.28 13.62 14.17
C PRO A 54 -35.34 14.74 13.72
N ASP A 55 -35.88 15.94 13.89
CA ASP A 55 -35.34 17.27 13.63
C ASP A 55 -34.13 17.58 14.54
N VAL A 56 -33.01 18.02 13.96
CA VAL A 56 -31.81 18.39 14.72
C VAL A 56 -31.52 19.88 14.51
N ARG A 57 -32.10 20.71 15.38
CA ARG A 57 -31.67 22.10 15.59
C ARG A 57 -31.43 22.40 17.07
N ARG A 58 -30.18 22.80 17.34
CA ARG A 58 -29.65 23.60 18.46
C ARG A 58 -29.61 22.99 19.88
N ALA A 59 -28.38 22.83 20.36
CA ALA A 59 -27.96 23.42 21.64
C ALA A 59 -26.49 23.86 21.54
N VAL A 60 -26.22 25.07 21.99
CA VAL A 60 -24.96 25.83 21.93
C VAL A 60 -24.36 25.81 23.33
N GLN A 61 -23.03 25.70 23.46
CA GLN A 61 -22.12 26.64 24.18
C GLN A 61 -20.78 25.96 24.56
N ARG A 62 -19.69 26.70 24.29
CA ARG A 62 -18.28 26.39 24.59
C ARG A 62 -17.94 26.76 26.05
N PRO A 63 -16.70 26.52 26.56
CA PRO A 63 -15.61 27.47 26.29
C PRO A 63 -14.19 26.91 26.02
N HIS A 64 -13.43 27.72 25.27
CA HIS A 64 -11.99 28.02 25.34
C HIS A 64 -10.90 26.93 25.34
N ILE A 65 -10.25 26.74 24.18
CA ILE A 65 -8.78 26.90 24.04
C ILE A 65 -8.50 27.65 22.73
N ALA A 66 -7.79 28.77 22.83
CA ALA A 66 -7.32 29.57 21.70
C ALA A 66 -5.81 29.38 21.52
N ARG A 67 -5.37 29.56 20.26
CA ARG A 67 -4.00 29.79 19.76
C ARG A 67 -3.16 28.53 19.46
N HIS A 68 -3.31 27.99 18.25
CA HIS A 68 -2.38 28.20 17.12
C HIS A 68 -3.06 27.67 15.84
N GLY A 69 -3.05 28.46 14.77
CA GLY A 69 -3.84 28.22 13.57
C GLY A 69 -3.32 27.05 12.74
N LEU A 70 -4.04 25.93 12.75
CA LEU A 70 -3.91 24.87 11.75
C LEU A 70 -4.96 25.11 10.64
N ARG A 71 -4.48 25.13 9.39
CA ARG A 71 -5.30 25.34 8.18
C ARG A 71 -6.36 24.22 8.03
N PRO A 72 -7.51 24.50 7.39
CA PRO A 72 -8.57 23.51 7.18
C PRO A 72 -8.16 22.50 6.10
N GLY A 73 -7.30 21.54 6.46
CA GLY A 73 -6.90 20.38 5.65
C GLY A 73 -6.70 19.10 6.47
N LEU A 74 -6.56 19.22 7.80
CA LEU A 74 -6.23 18.12 8.73
C LEU A 74 -7.38 17.17 9.10
N ARG A 75 -8.40 16.99 8.25
CA ARG A 75 -9.64 16.30 8.69
C ARG A 75 -9.53 14.78 8.88
N ARG A 76 -8.38 14.13 8.67
CA ARG A 76 -8.21 12.67 8.93
C ARG A 76 -6.81 12.23 9.38
N ILE A 77 -6.03 13.07 10.05
CA ILE A 77 -4.75 12.62 10.61
C ILE A 77 -4.96 12.16 12.05
N ARG A 78 -4.62 10.90 12.35
CA ARG A 78 -4.54 10.38 13.72
C ARG A 78 -3.08 10.43 14.18
N PHE A 79 -2.85 11.05 15.33
CA PHE A 79 -1.53 11.18 15.92
C PHE A 79 -1.41 10.26 17.14
N ALA A 80 -0.33 9.48 17.19
CA ALA A 80 0.11 8.82 18.41
C ALA A 80 1.54 9.29 18.71
N LEU A 81 1.68 10.11 19.76
CA LEU A 81 3.01 10.44 20.31
C LEU A 81 3.38 9.37 21.33
N VAL A 82 4.33 8.50 20.99
CA VAL A 82 4.87 7.54 21.94
C VAL A 82 6.10 8.18 22.59
N ARG A 83 5.93 8.70 23.81
CA ARG A 83 7.05 9.10 24.66
C ARG A 83 7.46 7.91 25.52
N GLN A 84 8.52 7.22 25.14
CA GLN A 84 9.09 6.18 26.00
C GLN A 84 10.60 6.14 25.89
N ILE A 85 11.28 7.03 26.62
CA ILE A 85 12.68 6.85 27.02
C ILE A 85 12.78 7.28 28.48
N SER A 86 12.66 6.31 29.38
CA SER A 86 12.93 6.49 30.81
C SER A 86 14.43 6.36 31.04
N ARG A 87 14.99 7.40 31.66
CA ARG A 87 16.39 7.59 32.06
C ARG A 87 17.11 6.31 32.51
N ALA A 88 18.14 5.93 31.77
CA ALA A 88 19.31 5.25 32.30
C ALA A 88 20.56 6.00 31.81
N GLN A 89 21.53 6.18 32.71
CA GLN A 89 22.78 6.93 32.52
C GLN A 89 22.71 8.45 32.76
N ARG A 90 22.71 8.83 34.05
CA ARG A 90 23.37 10.06 34.48
C ARG A 90 24.76 9.71 34.98
N GLY A 91 25.77 10.06 34.18
CA GLY A 91 27.17 9.94 34.51
C GLY A 91 28.03 10.67 33.50
N GLY A 92 28.23 11.99 33.70
CA GLY A 92 29.43 12.68 33.23
C GLY A 92 29.30 13.67 32.05
N ARG A 93 29.52 14.95 32.42
CA ARG A 93 30.14 16.07 31.70
C ARG A 93 29.34 16.90 30.68
N GLU A 94 29.15 18.12 31.16
CA GLU A 94 28.88 19.41 30.53
C GLU A 94 29.57 19.62 29.17
N ASP A 95 28.74 19.78 28.14
CA ASP A 95 29.01 20.62 26.96
C ASP A 95 27.64 20.99 26.35
N GLU A 96 26.95 21.97 26.95
CA GLU A 96 25.55 22.28 26.62
C GLU A 96 25.45 23.27 25.45
N GLY A 97 25.36 22.72 24.24
CA GLY A 97 24.57 23.34 23.16
C GLY A 97 23.08 23.45 23.54
N PRO A 98 22.23 24.11 22.73
CA PRO A 98 20.83 24.37 23.09
C PRO A 98 20.12 23.09 23.54
N ALA A 99 19.52 23.15 24.73
CA ALA A 99 18.92 22.01 25.42
C ALA A 99 17.99 21.21 24.49
N ARG A 100 18.47 20.03 24.07
CA ARG A 100 17.66 19.10 23.27
C ARG A 100 16.56 18.56 24.17
N GLY A 101 15.30 18.70 23.73
CA GLY A 101 14.17 18.04 24.37
C GLY A 101 14.37 16.52 24.44
N PRO A 102 13.59 15.80 25.28
CA PRO A 102 13.74 14.36 25.39
C PRO A 102 13.58 13.68 24.03
N PRO A 103 14.32 12.60 23.75
CA PRO A 103 14.18 11.85 22.52
C PRO A 103 12.74 11.31 22.38
N PHE A 104 12.25 11.26 21.15
CA PHE A 104 10.86 10.90 20.85
C PHE A 104 10.78 9.95 19.67
N LEU A 105 9.74 9.11 19.66
CA LEU A 105 9.25 8.42 18.48
C LEU A 105 7.93 9.06 18.07
N PHE A 106 7.86 9.53 16.83
CA PHE A 106 6.63 10.08 16.28
C PHE A 106 6.13 9.18 15.16
N TRP A 107 5.01 8.48 15.42
CA TRP A 107 4.39 7.57 14.48
C TRP A 107 3.13 8.22 13.89
N ILE A 108 3.08 8.30 12.57
CA ILE A 108 1.94 8.85 11.83
C ILE A 108 1.47 7.79 10.84
N HIS A 109 0.19 7.48 10.91
CA HIS A 109 -0.44 6.52 10.02
C HIS A 109 -1.44 7.27 9.14
N TYR A 110 -1.05 7.52 7.88
CA TYR A 110 -1.95 8.05 6.87
C TYR A 110 -2.87 6.93 6.39
N PHE A 111 -4.15 7.26 6.22
CA PHE A 111 -5.16 6.33 5.68
C PHE A 111 -5.48 6.61 4.22
N ASP A 112 -5.11 7.78 3.69
CA ASP A 112 -5.24 8.10 2.27
C ASP A 112 -4.45 7.11 1.41
N THR A 113 -4.88 6.92 0.16
CA THR A 113 -4.51 5.83 -0.78
C THR A 113 -5.21 4.49 -0.53
N HIS A 114 -5.89 4.30 0.60
CA HIS A 114 -6.82 3.18 0.76
C HIS A 114 -8.20 3.54 0.17
N ALA A 115 -8.86 2.59 -0.50
CA ALA A 115 -10.20 2.82 -1.04
C ALA A 115 -11.22 3.28 0.04
N PRO A 116 -12.18 4.15 -0.27
CA PRO A 116 -12.55 4.63 -1.59
C PRO A 116 -11.53 5.58 -2.23
N TYR A 117 -11.17 5.33 -3.50
CA TYR A 117 -10.21 6.17 -4.22
C TYR A 117 -10.88 7.43 -4.76
N PHE A 118 -10.39 8.60 -4.38
CA PHE A 118 -10.97 9.87 -4.80
C PHE A 118 -10.23 10.49 -5.97
N ALA A 119 -10.95 11.14 -6.88
CA ALA A 119 -10.37 11.99 -7.93
C ALA A 119 -9.85 13.30 -7.32
N ARG A 120 -8.63 13.28 -6.75
CA ARG A 120 -8.07 14.39 -5.99
C ARG A 120 -7.61 15.51 -6.93
N GLN A 121 -8.24 16.68 -6.85
CA GLN A 121 -7.76 17.87 -7.54
C GLN A 121 -6.60 18.54 -6.77
N PRO A 122 -5.60 19.13 -7.46
CA PRO A 122 -5.47 19.23 -8.92
C PRO A 122 -4.81 18.00 -9.57
N TRP A 123 -4.38 17.01 -8.80
CA TRP A 123 -3.48 15.94 -9.27
C TRP A 123 -4.10 14.98 -10.27
N ILE A 124 -5.38 14.65 -10.14
CA ILE A 124 -6.08 13.77 -11.08
C ILE A 124 -6.00 14.30 -12.53
N SER A 125 -5.91 15.62 -12.70
CA SER A 125 -5.77 16.26 -14.01
C SER A 125 -4.44 15.95 -14.72
N ARG A 126 -3.46 15.32 -14.04
CA ARG A 126 -2.17 14.93 -14.61
C ARG A 126 -2.19 13.59 -15.34
N TYR A 127 -3.14 12.69 -15.02
CA TYR A 127 -3.02 11.29 -15.38
C TYR A 127 -3.78 10.89 -16.65
N SER A 128 -5.01 11.34 -16.92
CA SER A 128 -5.66 11.21 -18.25
C SER A 128 -7.10 11.79 -18.34
N THR A 129 -7.63 11.87 -19.57
CA THR A 129 -8.90 12.40 -20.08
C THR A 129 -10.10 11.45 -20.06
N ASN A 130 -9.97 10.20 -19.59
CA ASN A 130 -11.09 9.24 -19.47
C ASN A 130 -11.95 9.53 -18.23
N ARG A 131 -12.62 10.70 -18.28
CA ARG A 131 -13.50 11.18 -17.22
C ARG A 131 -14.65 10.22 -16.88
N PRO A 132 -15.32 9.57 -17.85
CA PRO A 132 -16.47 8.72 -17.53
C PRO A 132 -16.10 7.53 -16.65
N GLU A 133 -14.98 6.85 -16.92
CA GLU A 133 -14.52 5.70 -16.15
C GLU A 133 -13.95 6.13 -14.79
N GLN A 134 -13.18 7.22 -14.74
CA GLN A 134 -12.73 7.79 -13.46
C GLN A 134 -13.94 8.14 -12.56
N GLU A 135 -14.98 8.77 -13.12
CA GLU A 135 -16.23 9.07 -12.40
C GLU A 135 -16.98 7.80 -12.01
N ALA A 136 -16.97 6.76 -12.87
CA ALA A 136 -17.68 5.51 -12.63
C ALA A 136 -17.09 4.67 -11.50
N TRP A 137 -15.79 4.81 -11.18
CA TRP A 137 -15.11 4.03 -10.14
C TRP A 137 -14.68 4.87 -8.93
N ALA A 138 -14.66 6.20 -9.04
CA ALA A 138 -14.29 7.09 -7.95
C ALA A 138 -15.22 6.96 -6.74
N ALA A 139 -14.63 7.18 -5.57
CA ALA A 139 -15.28 7.19 -4.26
C ALA A 139 -16.01 5.88 -3.89
N MET A 140 -15.83 4.79 -4.65
CA MET A 140 -16.47 3.51 -4.38
C MET A 140 -15.81 2.79 -3.18
N PRO A 141 -16.59 2.31 -2.20
CA PRO A 141 -16.05 1.49 -1.12
C PRO A 141 -15.36 0.23 -1.67
N MET A 142 -14.29 -0.21 -0.98
CA MET A 142 -13.53 -1.42 -1.38
C MET A 142 -14.43 -2.64 -1.62
N ARG A 143 -15.45 -2.83 -0.79
CA ARG A 143 -16.42 -3.93 -0.93
C ARG A 143 -17.14 -3.88 -2.28
N ASP A 144 -17.52 -2.69 -2.72
CA ASP A 144 -18.31 -2.53 -3.93
C ASP A 144 -17.43 -2.66 -5.18
N LEU A 145 -16.17 -2.20 -5.13
CA LEU A 145 -15.15 -2.50 -6.15
C LEU A 145 -14.95 -4.01 -6.30
N ARG A 146 -14.78 -4.74 -5.19
CA ARG A 146 -14.65 -6.20 -5.21
C ARG A 146 -15.88 -6.90 -5.79
N ASN A 147 -17.08 -6.47 -5.42
CA ASN A 147 -18.33 -7.03 -5.97
C ASN A 147 -18.45 -6.82 -7.49
N ARG A 148 -17.78 -5.79 -8.03
CA ARG A 148 -17.78 -5.45 -9.45
C ARG A 148 -16.50 -5.87 -10.18
N VAL A 149 -15.66 -6.73 -9.58
CA VAL A 149 -14.38 -7.14 -10.17
C VAL A 149 -14.52 -7.69 -11.59
N ILE A 150 -15.58 -8.44 -11.89
CA ILE A 150 -15.85 -8.97 -13.24
C ILE A 150 -16.18 -7.85 -14.25
N GLU A 151 -16.86 -6.78 -13.81
CA GLU A 151 -17.12 -5.62 -14.66
C GLU A 151 -15.82 -4.85 -14.92
N ILE A 152 -15.01 -4.64 -13.88
CA ILE A 152 -13.70 -3.98 -13.96
C ILE A 152 -12.77 -4.75 -14.91
N GLN A 153 -12.72 -6.07 -14.82
CA GLN A 153 -11.91 -6.92 -15.71
C GLN A 153 -12.36 -6.86 -17.18
N ARG A 154 -13.66 -6.66 -17.43
CA ARG A 154 -14.22 -6.59 -18.79
C ARG A 154 -14.05 -5.22 -19.43
N ASP A 155 -13.90 -4.18 -18.62
CA ASP A 155 -13.63 -2.83 -19.08
C ASP A 155 -12.10 -2.62 -19.22
N PRO A 156 -11.57 -2.51 -20.44
CA PRO A 156 -10.13 -2.34 -20.65
C PRO A 156 -9.59 -1.00 -20.10
N ALA A 157 -10.44 -0.02 -19.83
CA ALA A 157 -10.03 1.28 -19.27
C ALA A 157 -10.11 1.32 -17.73
N ALA A 158 -10.90 0.46 -17.09
CA ALA A 158 -11.12 0.50 -15.65
C ALA A 158 -9.84 0.31 -14.81
N PRO A 159 -8.93 -0.64 -15.12
CA PRO A 159 -7.69 -0.80 -14.37
C PRO A 159 -6.81 0.46 -14.39
N GLN A 160 -6.73 1.16 -15.53
CA GLN A 160 -5.97 2.41 -15.61
C GLN A 160 -6.70 3.54 -14.89
N ALA A 161 -8.02 3.65 -15.02
CA ALA A 161 -8.80 4.67 -14.30
C ALA A 161 -8.66 4.53 -12.77
N LEU A 162 -8.66 3.30 -12.24
CA LEU A 162 -8.42 3.03 -10.82
C LEU A 162 -6.99 3.41 -10.39
N ARG A 163 -5.97 3.10 -11.22
CA ARG A 163 -4.59 3.54 -10.98
C ARG A 163 -4.46 5.06 -10.99
N ASP A 164 -5.12 5.76 -11.91
CA ASP A 164 -5.11 7.23 -11.97
C ASP A 164 -5.73 7.85 -10.70
N LEU A 165 -6.84 7.27 -10.21
CA LEU A 165 -7.47 7.70 -8.97
C LEU A 165 -6.52 7.49 -7.78
N TYR A 166 -5.94 6.28 -7.68
CA TYR A 166 -4.96 5.92 -6.65
C TYR A 166 -3.74 6.85 -6.69
N ASP A 167 -3.13 7.08 -7.86
CA ASP A 167 -2.00 7.99 -8.04
C ASP A 167 -2.35 9.43 -7.63
N SER A 168 -3.57 9.89 -7.92
CA SER A 168 -4.03 11.21 -7.45
C SER A 168 -4.10 11.29 -5.92
N GLU A 169 -4.42 10.18 -5.25
CA GLU A 169 -4.38 10.08 -3.80
C GLU A 169 -2.96 10.02 -3.26
N ILE A 170 -2.04 9.33 -3.93
CA ILE A 170 -0.61 9.34 -3.57
C ILE A 170 -0.11 10.77 -3.58
N ASN A 171 -0.39 11.54 -4.64
CA ASN A 171 0.05 12.93 -4.71
C ASN A 171 -0.59 13.82 -3.63
N PHE A 172 -1.85 13.58 -3.29
CA PHE A 172 -2.48 14.26 -2.15
C PHE A 172 -1.75 13.91 -0.85
N CYS A 173 -1.48 12.63 -0.61
CA CYS A 173 -0.76 12.15 0.57
C CYS A 173 0.66 12.78 0.64
N ASP A 174 1.41 12.76 -0.47
CA ASP A 174 2.73 13.39 -0.60
C ASP A 174 2.69 14.89 -0.24
N ARG A 175 1.67 15.62 -0.70
CA ARG A 175 1.51 17.03 -0.31
C ARG A 175 1.29 17.19 1.19
N ASN A 176 0.50 16.32 1.82
CA ASN A 176 0.27 16.37 3.27
C ASN A 176 1.53 15.97 4.06
N ILE A 177 2.34 15.03 3.56
CA ILE A 177 3.64 14.68 4.14
C ILE A 177 4.59 15.88 4.04
N ARG A 178 4.61 16.59 2.92
CA ARG A 178 5.37 17.84 2.77
C ARG A 178 4.92 18.90 3.77
N ASP A 179 3.62 19.15 3.88
CA ASP A 179 3.08 20.14 4.83
C ASP A 179 3.44 19.78 6.28
N LEU A 180 3.47 18.48 6.60
CA LEU A 180 3.94 17.98 7.88
C LEU A 180 5.43 18.25 8.08
N PHE A 181 6.28 17.93 7.10
CA PHE A 181 7.72 18.18 7.17
C PHE A 181 8.04 19.67 7.27
N ASP A 182 7.29 20.53 6.60
CA ASP A 182 7.42 21.99 6.70
C ASP A 182 7.00 22.52 8.10
N ALA A 183 6.06 21.84 8.76
CA ALA A 183 5.55 22.22 10.08
C ALA A 183 6.38 21.63 11.24
N LEU A 184 7.08 20.52 11.02
CA LEU A 184 7.93 19.88 12.02
C LEU A 184 9.36 20.39 11.90
N PRO A 185 10.01 20.80 13.01
CA PRO A 185 11.43 21.08 13.00
C PRO A 185 12.20 19.74 12.97
N LEU A 186 12.20 19.07 11.80
CA LEU A 186 13.04 17.91 11.54
C LEU A 186 14.50 18.40 11.50
N GLY A 187 15.09 18.55 12.67
CA GLY A 187 16.47 19.01 12.83
C GLY A 187 17.47 17.97 12.30
N GLY A 188 18.75 18.32 12.31
CA GLY A 188 19.85 17.44 11.88
C GLY A 188 20.12 16.21 12.77
N HIS A 189 19.12 15.73 13.52
CA HIS A 189 19.19 14.59 14.45
C HIS A 189 17.96 13.67 14.33
N THR A 190 17.13 13.83 13.29
CA THR A 190 15.94 13.02 13.09
C THR A 190 16.18 11.95 12.03
N ILE A 191 15.87 10.70 12.37
CA ILE A 191 15.71 9.62 11.39
C ILE A 191 14.28 9.69 10.87
N VAL A 192 14.11 9.74 9.55
CA VAL A 192 12.79 9.72 8.91
C VAL A 192 12.60 8.39 8.20
N VAL A 193 11.48 7.72 8.46
CA VAL A 193 11.12 6.47 7.80
C VAL A 193 9.76 6.65 7.11
N ILE A 194 9.68 6.27 5.85
CA ILE A 194 8.43 6.17 5.08
C ILE A 194 8.28 4.72 4.64
N THR A 195 7.16 4.10 4.98
CA THR A 195 6.82 2.73 4.58
C THR A 195 5.31 2.59 4.37
N ALA A 196 4.88 1.46 3.81
CA ALA A 196 3.49 1.05 3.76
C ALA A 196 3.29 -0.30 4.45
N ASP A 197 2.09 -0.57 4.94
CA ASP A 197 1.71 -1.86 5.53
C ASP A 197 1.46 -2.94 4.47
N HIS A 198 0.89 -2.54 3.32
CA HIS A 198 0.74 -3.37 2.12
C HIS A 198 0.62 -2.49 0.86
N GLY A 199 0.60 -3.12 -0.32
CA GLY A 199 0.29 -2.49 -1.60
C GLY A 199 -1.17 -2.71 -2.04
N GLU A 200 -1.45 -2.59 -3.34
CA GLU A 200 -2.81 -2.59 -3.89
C GLU A 200 -2.83 -3.23 -5.29
N GLU A 201 -3.79 -4.12 -5.56
CA GLU A 201 -3.98 -4.78 -6.86
C GLU A 201 -5.03 -4.06 -7.71
N PHE A 202 -4.74 -3.91 -9.01
CA PHE A 202 -5.62 -3.30 -10.01
C PHE A 202 -5.78 -4.25 -11.21
N THR A 203 -6.29 -5.45 -10.94
CA THR A 203 -6.53 -6.56 -11.88
C THR A 203 -5.29 -7.29 -12.40
N ASP A 204 -4.10 -6.99 -11.85
CA ASP A 204 -2.82 -7.57 -12.23
C ASP A 204 -2.85 -9.11 -12.20
N HIS A 205 -3.50 -9.69 -11.19
CA HIS A 205 -3.78 -11.13 -11.07
C HIS A 205 -5.28 -11.43 -10.94
N GLY A 206 -6.12 -10.52 -11.44
CA GLY A 206 -7.57 -10.63 -11.48
C GLY A 206 -8.30 -10.16 -10.21
N GLY A 207 -7.60 -9.72 -9.17
CA GLY A 207 -8.19 -9.08 -8.00
C GLY A 207 -8.33 -7.56 -8.15
N VAL A 208 -9.01 -6.94 -7.19
CA VAL A 208 -8.98 -5.48 -6.98
C VAL A 208 -8.86 -5.24 -5.49
N GLY A 209 -7.90 -4.40 -5.11
CA GLY A 209 -7.61 -4.11 -3.73
C GLY A 209 -6.48 -4.97 -3.16
N HIS A 210 -6.49 -5.21 -1.85
CA HIS A 210 -5.43 -5.94 -1.15
C HIS A 210 -5.95 -7.06 -0.24
N GLY A 211 -5.07 -7.94 0.22
CA GLY A 211 -5.43 -8.95 1.22
C GLY A 211 -6.21 -10.16 0.68
N ASP A 212 -6.07 -10.45 -0.62
CA ASP A 212 -6.61 -11.66 -1.26
C ASP A 212 -5.51 -12.54 -1.90
N THR A 213 -4.32 -11.97 -2.14
CA THR A 213 -3.16 -12.61 -2.78
C THR A 213 -1.84 -12.23 -2.08
N LEU A 214 -0.73 -12.83 -2.50
CA LEU A 214 0.64 -12.53 -2.03
C LEU A 214 1.55 -12.03 -3.17
N TYR A 215 0.98 -11.54 -4.26
CA TYR A 215 1.74 -11.01 -5.39
C TYR A 215 2.42 -9.67 -5.05
N GLU A 216 3.41 -9.26 -5.83
CA GLU A 216 4.30 -8.12 -5.57
C GLU A 216 3.52 -6.83 -5.38
N GLU A 217 2.45 -6.61 -6.17
CA GLU A 217 1.58 -5.45 -6.02
C GLU A 217 0.95 -5.35 -4.62
N ALA A 218 0.78 -6.46 -3.89
CA ALA A 218 0.21 -6.47 -2.54
C ALA A 218 1.27 -6.45 -1.43
N VAL A 219 2.47 -7.00 -1.64
CA VAL A 219 3.45 -7.24 -0.55
C VAL A 219 4.77 -6.49 -0.70
N HIS A 220 5.09 -5.96 -1.88
CA HIS A 220 6.31 -5.19 -2.12
C HIS A 220 6.03 -3.71 -1.91
N VAL A 221 6.32 -3.26 -0.69
CA VAL A 221 6.01 -1.91 -0.20
C VAL A 221 7.26 -1.01 -0.20
N PRO A 222 7.10 0.32 -0.28
CA PRO A 222 8.22 1.23 -0.08
C PRO A 222 8.80 1.06 1.33
N LEU A 223 10.12 1.17 1.45
CA LEU A 223 10.83 1.36 2.72
C LEU A 223 11.95 2.37 2.47
N ILE A 224 11.70 3.63 2.80
CA ILE A 224 12.64 4.74 2.63
C ILE A 224 13.11 5.16 4.01
N ILE A 225 14.42 5.19 4.22
CA ILE A 225 15.04 5.65 5.46
C ILE A 225 15.98 6.80 5.13
N ALA A 226 15.71 7.98 5.70
CA ALA A 226 16.59 9.13 5.64
C ALA A 226 17.26 9.33 7.00
N MET A 227 18.59 9.34 6.99
CA MET A 227 19.40 9.53 8.18
C MET A 227 19.72 11.01 8.41
N PRO A 228 19.98 11.40 9.67
CA PRO A 228 20.59 12.68 9.99
C PRO A 228 21.84 12.97 9.15
N PRO A 229 22.12 14.25 8.82
CA PRO A 229 23.35 14.64 8.15
C PRO A 229 24.60 14.09 8.87
N GLY A 230 25.56 13.58 8.09
CA GLY A 230 26.80 13.00 8.60
C GLY A 230 26.75 11.49 8.84
N ILE A 231 25.59 10.84 8.70
CA ILE A 231 25.48 9.38 8.68
C ILE A 231 25.28 8.91 7.24
N GLU A 232 26.29 8.24 6.71
CA GLU A 232 26.24 7.69 5.35
C GLU A 232 25.61 6.29 5.35
N ILE A 233 24.63 6.10 4.47
CA ILE A 233 24.01 4.82 4.18
C ILE A 233 23.99 4.60 2.66
N ARG A 234 23.83 3.35 2.24
CA ARG A 234 23.62 3.00 0.84
C ARG A 234 22.39 3.73 0.29
N LYS A 235 22.48 4.15 -0.98
CA LYS A 235 21.36 4.77 -1.70
C LYS A 235 20.22 3.79 -2.00
N SER A 236 20.56 2.53 -2.24
CA SER A 236 19.60 1.46 -2.47
C SER A 236 20.14 0.12 -1.93
N VAL A 237 19.20 -0.77 -1.61
CA VAL A 237 19.43 -2.13 -1.16
C VAL A 237 18.47 -3.03 -1.93
N GLU A 238 19.01 -3.93 -2.75
CA GLU A 238 18.22 -4.84 -3.59
C GLU A 238 17.84 -6.14 -2.87
N GLN A 239 18.52 -6.46 -1.76
CA GLN A 239 18.22 -7.65 -0.98
C GLN A 239 16.80 -7.57 -0.40
N PRO A 240 15.98 -8.63 -0.49
CA PRO A 240 14.67 -8.67 0.14
C PRO A 240 14.76 -8.44 1.65
N VAL A 241 13.95 -7.51 2.14
CA VAL A 241 13.81 -7.16 3.57
C VAL A 241 12.34 -7.17 3.96
N SER A 242 12.05 -7.02 5.26
CA SER A 242 10.68 -7.00 5.79
C SER A 242 10.49 -5.88 6.79
N ASN A 243 9.28 -5.29 6.81
CA ASN A 243 8.88 -4.31 7.81
C ASN A 243 9.10 -4.76 9.27
N LYS A 244 9.15 -6.08 9.54
CA LYS A 244 9.47 -6.63 10.87
C LYS A 244 10.87 -6.24 11.37
N GLU A 245 11.81 -5.95 10.46
CA GLU A 245 13.20 -5.61 10.77
C GLU A 245 13.35 -4.14 11.16
N LEU A 246 12.33 -3.31 10.91
CA LEU A 246 12.42 -1.86 11.11
C LEU A 246 12.63 -1.48 12.58
N LEU A 247 11.93 -2.13 13.51
CA LEU A 247 12.07 -1.82 14.94
C LEU A 247 13.50 -2.09 15.43
N ALA A 248 14.05 -3.27 15.11
CA ALA A 248 15.44 -3.61 15.46
C ALA A 248 16.44 -2.64 14.82
N THR A 249 16.19 -2.25 13.57
CA THR A 249 17.02 -1.26 12.84
C THR A 249 17.04 0.09 13.54
N LEU A 250 15.88 0.60 13.96
CA LEU A 250 15.79 1.90 14.63
C LEU A 250 16.45 1.87 16.00
N ILE A 251 16.32 0.78 16.75
CA ILE A 251 16.95 0.60 18.06
C ILE A 251 18.47 0.62 17.94
N GLU A 252 19.04 -0.13 16.99
CA GLU A 252 20.48 -0.09 16.74
C GLU A 252 20.93 1.31 16.27
N ALA A 253 20.16 1.95 15.38
CA ALA A 253 20.49 3.27 14.84
C ALA A 253 20.54 4.37 15.91
N VAL A 254 19.78 4.24 17.01
CA VAL A 254 19.82 5.18 18.15
C VAL A 254 20.77 4.74 19.27
N GLY A 255 21.54 3.67 19.05
CA GLY A 255 22.53 3.17 20.02
C GLY A 255 21.93 2.46 21.24
N LEU A 256 20.70 1.95 21.12
CA LEU A 256 20.07 1.15 22.16
C LEU A 256 20.34 -0.33 21.93
N GLU A 257 20.38 -1.11 23.01
CA GLU A 257 20.49 -2.56 22.95
C GLU A 257 19.13 -3.19 22.63
N GLN A 258 19.12 -4.15 21.70
CA GLN A 258 17.93 -4.93 21.40
C GLN A 258 17.63 -5.90 22.55
N THR A 259 16.40 -5.87 23.05
CA THR A 259 15.90 -6.82 24.04
C THR A 259 15.34 -8.08 23.37
N ALA A 260 15.32 -9.21 24.10
CA ALA A 260 14.98 -10.53 23.55
C ALA A 260 13.54 -10.67 23.01
N ASP A 261 12.65 -9.76 23.38
CA ASP A 261 11.27 -9.66 22.92
C ASP A 261 11.13 -9.05 21.52
N ILE A 262 12.09 -8.23 21.08
CA ILE A 262 12.06 -7.63 19.74
C ILE A 262 12.46 -8.66 18.71
N LYS A 263 11.55 -8.91 17.75
CA LYS A 263 11.75 -9.82 16.64
C LYS A 263 12.34 -9.09 15.44
N GLY A 264 13.08 -9.83 14.61
CA GLY A 264 13.72 -9.31 13.41
C GLY A 264 15.19 -8.93 13.67
N ASP A 265 15.98 -9.02 12.61
CA ASP A 265 17.38 -8.63 12.61
C ASP A 265 17.50 -7.24 12.02
N SER A 266 18.32 -6.40 12.64
CA SER A 266 18.57 -5.06 12.13
C SER A 266 19.04 -5.05 10.67
N LEU A 267 18.60 -4.03 9.93
CA LEU A 267 19.04 -3.70 8.58
C LEU A 267 20.29 -2.83 8.59
N TRP A 268 20.75 -2.36 9.75
CA TRP A 268 21.89 -1.46 9.87
C TRP A 268 23.16 -1.95 9.16
N PRO A 269 23.56 -3.24 9.25
CA PRO A 269 24.71 -3.74 8.49
C PRO A 269 24.52 -3.57 6.98
N LEU A 270 23.32 -3.88 6.48
CA LEU A 270 22.98 -3.80 5.07
C LEU A 270 22.97 -2.35 4.58
N MET A 271 22.37 -1.44 5.36
CA MET A 271 22.33 0.00 5.10
C MET A 271 23.72 0.64 5.10
N THR A 272 24.64 0.20 5.96
CA THR A 272 25.96 0.83 6.15
C THR A 272 27.08 0.21 5.32
N GLY A 273 26.74 -0.67 4.37
CA GLY A 273 27.74 -1.24 3.47
C GLY A 273 28.21 -2.65 3.82
N ARG A 274 27.90 -3.15 5.01
CA ARG A 274 28.33 -4.49 5.46
C ARG A 274 27.52 -5.58 4.77
N THR A 275 28.16 -6.69 4.48
CA THR A 275 27.51 -7.86 3.88
C THR A 275 26.66 -8.58 4.93
N LYS A 276 25.35 -8.66 4.69
CA LYS A 276 24.40 -9.54 5.38
C LYS A 276 24.00 -10.64 4.39
N PRO A 277 24.05 -11.93 4.73
CA PRO A 277 23.48 -12.97 3.87
C PRO A 277 22.01 -12.70 3.60
N SER A 278 21.50 -13.05 2.41
CA SER A 278 20.05 -12.97 2.17
C SER A 278 19.35 -14.00 3.04
N GLU A 279 18.55 -13.50 3.97
CA GLU A 279 17.62 -14.33 4.72
C GLU A 279 16.26 -14.36 4.03
N PRO A 280 15.48 -15.44 4.20
CA PRO A 280 14.18 -15.52 3.59
C PRO A 280 13.16 -14.60 4.27
N VAL A 281 12.38 -13.92 3.45
CA VAL A 281 11.22 -13.13 3.87
C VAL A 281 9.98 -14.02 3.72
N TYR A 282 9.32 -14.31 4.84
CA TYR A 282 8.11 -15.14 4.87
C TYR A 282 6.87 -14.26 4.76
N LEU A 283 5.91 -14.73 3.97
CA LEU A 283 4.68 -14.02 3.62
C LEU A 283 3.48 -14.88 4.03
N GLU A 284 2.47 -14.26 4.61
CA GLU A 284 1.23 -14.94 5.00
C GLU A 284 0.03 -14.04 4.76
N LEU A 285 -1.05 -14.67 4.30
CA LEU A 285 -2.36 -14.08 4.26
C LEU A 285 -3.39 -15.12 4.71
N ASP A 286 -3.94 -14.88 5.90
CA ASP A 286 -4.92 -15.75 6.53
C ASP A 286 -6.29 -15.07 6.68
N ARG A 287 -6.93 -14.78 5.54
CA ARG A 287 -8.32 -14.28 5.47
C ARG A 287 -9.25 -15.28 4.78
N GLY A 288 -9.14 -16.56 5.16
CA GLY A 288 -9.87 -17.66 4.51
C GLY A 288 -9.26 -18.15 3.19
N SER A 289 -8.21 -17.48 2.70
CA SER A 289 -7.43 -17.90 1.55
C SER A 289 -6.23 -18.78 1.90
N ASP A 290 -5.72 -18.72 3.14
CA ASP A 290 -4.57 -19.48 3.66
C ASP A 290 -3.35 -19.47 2.70
N TRP A 291 -3.02 -18.29 2.18
CA TRP A 291 -1.83 -18.14 1.36
C TRP A 291 -0.60 -18.09 2.25
N LYS A 292 0.42 -18.88 1.90
CA LYS A 292 1.76 -18.81 2.49
C LYS A 292 2.78 -18.59 1.37
N GLY A 293 3.86 -17.90 1.70
CA GLY A 293 4.90 -17.60 0.74
C GLY A 293 6.26 -17.35 1.35
N LEU A 294 7.25 -17.35 0.48
CA LEU A 294 8.64 -17.15 0.80
C LEU A 294 9.34 -16.40 -0.34
N ARG A 295 10.02 -15.31 -0.02
CA ARG A 295 10.94 -14.61 -0.91
C ARG A 295 12.38 -14.82 -0.44
N LEU A 296 13.26 -15.19 -1.36
CA LEU A 296 14.68 -15.37 -1.12
C LEU A 296 15.44 -15.01 -2.39
N ASP A 297 16.34 -14.03 -2.29
CA ASP A 297 17.02 -13.44 -3.45
C ASP A 297 16.01 -13.04 -4.55
N ARG A 298 16.25 -13.49 -5.79
CA ARG A 298 15.38 -13.28 -6.96
C ARG A 298 14.11 -14.13 -6.96
N TRP A 299 14.00 -15.12 -6.08
CA TRP A 299 12.94 -16.12 -6.14
C TRP A 299 11.82 -15.79 -5.18
N LYS A 300 10.59 -16.02 -5.64
CA LYS A 300 9.39 -15.97 -4.81
C LYS A 300 8.56 -17.22 -5.02
N PHE A 301 8.18 -17.84 -3.91
CA PHE A 301 7.32 -19.00 -3.86
C PHE A 301 6.04 -18.65 -3.11
N ILE A 302 4.89 -19.01 -3.65
CA ILE A 302 3.60 -18.86 -2.98
C ILE A 302 2.76 -20.13 -3.16
N VAL A 303 1.95 -20.46 -2.16
CA VAL A 303 1.05 -21.61 -2.19
C VAL A 303 -0.21 -21.30 -1.38
N LYS A 304 -1.37 -21.74 -1.90
CA LYS A 304 -2.67 -21.54 -1.27
C LYS A 304 -3.11 -22.79 -0.51
N GLY A 305 -2.96 -22.79 0.81
CA GLY A 305 -3.22 -23.93 1.68
C GLY A 305 -2.32 -25.14 1.43
N LYS A 306 -2.42 -26.17 2.29
CA LYS A 306 -1.52 -27.34 2.26
C LYS A 306 -1.55 -28.17 0.96
N ARG A 307 -2.63 -28.07 0.18
CA ARG A 307 -2.83 -28.82 -1.07
C ARG A 307 -2.94 -27.91 -2.30
N GLY A 308 -2.64 -26.62 -2.13
CA GLY A 308 -2.65 -25.66 -3.24
C GLY A 308 -1.63 -26.01 -4.31
N LYS A 309 -1.91 -25.58 -5.54
CA LYS A 309 -0.88 -25.60 -6.59
C LYS A 309 0.17 -24.54 -6.24
N PRO A 310 1.44 -24.91 -6.05
CA PRO A 310 2.49 -23.93 -5.79
C PRO A 310 2.73 -23.08 -7.03
N ALA A 311 3.12 -21.84 -6.82
CA ALA A 311 3.69 -20.97 -7.82
C ALA A 311 5.10 -20.56 -7.41
N LEU A 312 6.00 -20.52 -8.39
CA LEU A 312 7.40 -20.13 -8.22
C LEU A 312 7.71 -19.09 -9.30
N PHE A 313 8.21 -17.93 -8.89
CA PHE A 313 8.53 -16.82 -9.78
C PHE A 313 9.98 -16.43 -9.64
N ASP A 314 10.57 -16.05 -10.76
CA ASP A 314 11.87 -15.41 -10.84
C ASP A 314 11.64 -13.90 -11.05
N LEU A 315 11.65 -13.13 -9.98
CA LEU A 315 11.28 -11.71 -9.99
C LEU A 315 12.26 -10.84 -10.78
N ALA A 316 13.49 -11.30 -11.00
CA ALA A 316 14.44 -10.59 -11.85
C ALA A 316 14.08 -10.71 -13.34
N ALA A 317 13.44 -11.81 -13.74
CA ALA A 317 13.02 -12.04 -15.13
C ALA A 317 11.53 -11.75 -15.37
N ASP A 318 10.69 -11.87 -14.35
CA ASP A 318 9.24 -11.72 -14.37
C ASP A 318 8.78 -10.98 -13.10
N PRO A 319 9.04 -9.66 -13.01
CA PRO A 319 8.67 -8.87 -11.82
C PRO A 319 7.15 -8.77 -11.61
N GLY A 320 6.36 -9.00 -12.67
CA GLY A 320 4.90 -9.02 -12.60
C GLY A 320 4.30 -10.39 -12.29
N GLU A 321 5.13 -11.40 -11.98
CA GLU A 321 4.68 -12.74 -11.55
C GLU A 321 3.69 -13.44 -12.50
N THR A 322 3.81 -13.16 -13.79
CA THR A 322 2.85 -13.63 -14.80
C THR A 322 3.09 -15.09 -15.22
N ARG A 323 4.27 -15.67 -14.94
CA ARG A 323 4.72 -16.96 -15.47
C ARG A 323 5.35 -17.83 -14.39
N SER A 324 4.51 -18.63 -13.71
CA SER A 324 4.98 -19.60 -12.74
C SER A 324 5.90 -20.67 -13.35
N LEU A 325 7.08 -20.82 -12.75
CA LEU A 325 8.11 -21.79 -13.08
C LEU A 325 7.97 -23.09 -12.30
N ALA A 326 7.01 -23.23 -11.38
CA ALA A 326 6.92 -24.39 -10.49
C ALA A 326 6.87 -25.74 -11.22
N LYS A 327 6.22 -25.81 -12.40
CA LYS A 327 6.20 -27.02 -13.24
C LYS A 327 7.50 -27.26 -14.01
N ARG A 328 8.21 -26.19 -14.39
CA ARG A 328 9.47 -26.24 -15.15
C ARG A 328 10.67 -26.46 -14.24
N GLN A 329 10.58 -26.04 -12.99
CA GLN A 329 11.62 -26.15 -11.96
C GLN A 329 11.06 -26.80 -10.68
N PRO A 330 10.58 -28.06 -10.76
CA PRO A 330 9.92 -28.72 -9.64
C PRO A 330 10.84 -28.91 -8.42
N ASN A 331 12.13 -29.16 -8.66
CA ASN A 331 13.11 -29.32 -7.57
C ASN A 331 13.35 -28.02 -6.81
N VAL A 332 13.37 -26.87 -7.50
CA VAL A 332 13.50 -25.56 -6.86
C VAL A 332 12.23 -25.27 -6.04
N ALA A 333 11.05 -25.47 -6.63
CA ALA A 333 9.78 -25.28 -5.93
C ALA A 333 9.68 -26.16 -4.67
N ALA A 334 10.10 -27.43 -4.76
CA ALA A 334 10.14 -28.34 -3.61
C ALA A 334 11.10 -27.87 -2.51
N GLY A 335 12.28 -27.35 -2.87
CA GLY A 335 13.23 -26.78 -1.91
C GLY A 335 12.65 -25.57 -1.16
N PHE A 336 11.95 -24.68 -1.86
CA PHE A 336 11.24 -23.55 -1.25
C PHE A 336 10.11 -24.02 -0.31
N LEU A 337 9.33 -25.02 -0.73
CA LEU A 337 8.28 -25.61 0.10
C LEU A 337 8.85 -26.21 1.39
N THR A 338 9.91 -27.02 1.30
CA THR A 338 10.57 -27.59 2.48
C THR A 338 11.09 -26.51 3.43
N ARG A 339 11.65 -25.41 2.90
CA ARG A 339 12.13 -24.29 3.71
C ARG A 339 10.98 -23.58 4.41
N LEU A 340 9.87 -23.35 3.71
CA LEU A 340 8.65 -22.76 4.26
C LEU A 340 8.09 -23.64 5.38
N GLU A 341 7.88 -24.94 5.14
CA GLU A 341 7.36 -25.89 6.13
C GLU A 341 8.24 -25.98 7.38
N LYS A 342 9.56 -26.04 7.20
CA LYS A 342 10.52 -26.04 8.32
C LYS A 342 10.40 -24.78 9.17
N TRP A 343 10.22 -23.63 8.54
CA TRP A 343 10.05 -22.37 9.25
C TRP A 343 8.70 -22.32 9.97
N MET A 344 7.61 -22.74 9.32
CA MET A 344 6.27 -22.84 9.93
C MET A 344 6.26 -23.76 11.15
N GLY A 345 6.97 -24.90 11.10
CA GLY A 345 7.09 -25.81 12.25
C GLY A 345 7.78 -25.20 13.49
N ARG A 346 8.60 -24.15 13.29
CA ARG A 346 9.26 -23.38 14.37
C ARG A 346 8.44 -22.17 14.82
N HIS A 347 7.43 -21.78 14.05
CA HIS A 347 6.62 -20.58 14.28
C HIS A 347 5.13 -20.96 14.25
N PRO A 348 4.63 -21.65 15.30
CA PRO A 348 3.29 -22.22 15.31
C PRO A 348 2.17 -21.18 15.16
N VAL A 349 2.43 -19.92 15.52
CA VAL A 349 1.52 -18.78 15.31
C VAL A 349 1.21 -18.55 13.83
N PHE A 350 2.17 -18.83 12.94
CA PHE A 350 2.01 -18.74 11.47
C PHE A 350 1.42 -20.03 10.86
N ALA A 351 1.47 -21.14 11.61
CA ALA A 351 0.92 -22.43 11.17
C ALA A 351 -0.56 -22.60 11.55
N ALA A 352 -1.06 -21.82 12.52
CA ALA A 352 -2.41 -21.92 13.05
C ALA A 352 -3.34 -20.85 12.42
N PRO A 353 -4.61 -21.19 12.09
CA PRO A 353 -5.59 -20.21 11.62
C PRO A 353 -5.77 -19.06 12.62
N LEU A 354 -5.86 -17.82 12.16
CA LEU A 354 -6.09 -16.62 12.98
C LEU A 354 -7.35 -16.74 13.86
N SER A 355 -8.35 -17.53 13.44
CA SER A 355 -9.56 -17.80 14.21
C SER A 355 -9.30 -18.48 15.57
N SER A 356 -8.11 -19.03 15.81
CA SER A 356 -7.73 -19.61 17.11
C SER A 356 -6.95 -18.66 18.02
N GLN A 357 -6.68 -17.41 17.61
CA GLN A 357 -5.90 -16.46 18.39
C GLN A 357 -6.82 -15.45 19.10
N SER A 358 -6.83 -15.46 20.44
CA SER A 358 -7.49 -14.41 21.22
C SER A 358 -6.55 -13.21 21.38
N LEU A 359 -7.04 -12.02 21.04
CA LEU A 359 -6.34 -10.78 21.32
C LEU A 359 -6.40 -10.50 22.83
N ASN A 360 -5.26 -10.32 23.47
CA ASN A 360 -5.21 -9.86 24.86
C ASN A 360 -5.62 -8.37 24.96
N ASP A 361 -5.94 -7.91 26.17
CA ASP A 361 -6.45 -6.56 26.39
C ASP A 361 -5.52 -5.46 25.86
N ARG A 362 -4.19 -5.65 26.00
CA ARG A 362 -3.20 -4.70 25.47
C ARG A 362 -3.21 -4.65 23.94
N GLN A 363 -3.34 -5.79 23.29
CA GLN A 363 -3.45 -5.86 21.82
C GLN A 363 -4.76 -5.23 21.35
N GLN A 364 -5.87 -5.47 22.05
CA GLN A 364 -7.14 -4.82 21.72
C GLN A 364 -7.06 -3.31 21.89
N GLU A 365 -6.48 -2.82 22.99
CA GLU A 365 -6.30 -1.39 23.23
C GLU A 365 -5.37 -0.75 22.20
N SER A 366 -4.31 -1.44 21.80
CA SER A 366 -3.41 -1.00 20.72
C SER A 366 -4.16 -0.92 19.38
N LEU A 367 -4.98 -1.93 19.04
CA LEU A 367 -5.79 -1.89 17.83
C LEU A 367 -6.86 -0.80 17.87
N ARG A 368 -7.45 -0.50 19.04
CA ARG A 368 -8.38 0.62 19.22
C ARG A 368 -7.69 1.97 19.02
N SER A 369 -6.50 2.15 19.59
CA SER A 369 -5.73 3.39 19.45
C SER A 369 -5.30 3.64 18.00
N LEU A 370 -5.00 2.56 17.27
CA LEU A 370 -4.72 2.59 15.84
C LEU A 370 -5.99 2.71 14.97
N GLY A 371 -7.18 2.43 15.52
CA GLY A 371 -8.47 2.57 14.84
C GLY A 371 -8.98 1.32 14.12
N TYR A 372 -8.33 0.18 14.31
CA TYR A 372 -8.75 -1.09 13.72
C TYR A 372 -9.97 -1.70 14.41
N THR A 373 -10.22 -1.33 15.67
CA THR A 373 -11.37 -1.79 16.45
C THR A 373 -12.05 -0.59 17.13
N ARG A 374 -13.35 -0.71 17.41
CA ARG A 374 -14.14 0.32 18.11
C ARG A 374 -14.44 -0.12 19.54
#